data_AF-A0A1Q8SXI5-F1
#
_entry.id   AF-A0A1Q8SXI5-F1
#
_cell.length_a   1.000
_cell.length_b   1.000
_cell.length_c   1.000
_cell.angle_alpha   90.00
_cell.angle_beta   90.00
_cell.angle_gamma   90.00
#
_symmetry.space_group_name_H-M   'P 1'
#
loop_
_entity.id
_entity.type
_entity.pdbx_description
1 polymer ?
#
loop_
_entity_poly.entity_id
_entity_poly.type
_entity_poly.pdbx_seq_one_letter_code
_entity_poly.pdbx_strand_id
1 'polypeptide(L)'
;MPRLLLLLHTRLALRTTAIILLIVTLLGVVFLSLAVYLRAESVQQEQQSRIQELLTTVERTAQVGCFLGDRHLAQEVTDGLLSNNIVNAVSIESADGTTLASGRAGQIAPGVTRVTRDVASPFEPQTPVCRITIEPNQAYIDTLVAQASNFIGGALLLQLIGIGFCVVLVVVKFVTRPITGLSHRLSELEAETGQQLQAPKGNRDDEIGQLVISVNAMIDNLVQSLSEERRLRLEREVEERRYRAIFDNVEAGIFELDGAGLIRSANPAFRRLFDISGEMDLESHPVAFASLVSEGEGMAGPFLIDDDAGGHERQWEVALENGDQQRWVSLILSPLETGRLQGVAHDVTERKRAADAAERMAMTDPLTGLGNRRGFDHRLAVMARHHRLYPERCHALITLDFDHFKRINDTYGHQVGDLVLSHVGAILADLMRQRDYVARLGGDEFVVLLEGCDQRADVEIVLARFLDRLRVPLKVEDNIDIAIGVSIGVAMLGLDTDDVSQAVQFSDMAMYASKRAGRNTWRFYEALSTI
;
A
#
# COMPACT_ATOMS: atom_id res chain seq x y z
N MET A 1 45.44 -5.07 -35.56
CA MET A 1 44.62 -3.85 -35.73
C MET A 1 43.19 -3.91 -35.17
N PRO A 2 42.39 -5.00 -35.28
CA PRO A 2 40.96 -4.95 -34.87
C PRO A 2 40.73 -4.84 -33.34
N ARG A 3 41.61 -5.39 -32.49
CA ARG A 3 41.50 -5.28 -31.02
C ARG A 3 41.76 -3.87 -30.48
N LEU A 4 42.60 -3.08 -31.15
CA LEU A 4 42.92 -1.71 -30.71
C LEU A 4 41.75 -0.76 -31.00
N LEU A 5 41.10 -0.94 -32.15
CA LEU A 5 39.86 -0.26 -32.53
C LEU A 5 38.69 -0.59 -31.59
N LEU A 6 38.60 -1.84 -31.12
CA LEU A 6 37.57 -2.27 -30.16
C LEU A 6 37.77 -1.65 -28.76
N LEU A 7 39.02 -1.49 -28.31
CA LEU A 7 39.38 -0.82 -27.05
C LEU A 7 39.15 0.70 -27.11
N LEU A 8 39.37 1.31 -28.27
CA LEU A 8 39.05 2.72 -28.53
C LEU A 8 37.53 2.99 -28.55
N HIS A 9 36.70 2.00 -28.85
CA HIS A 9 35.24 2.13 -28.83
C HIS A 9 34.62 1.97 -27.45
N THR A 10 35.25 1.19 -26.57
CA THR A 10 34.66 0.81 -25.26
C THR A 10 35.01 1.77 -24.12
N ARG A 11 36.07 2.58 -24.24
CA ARG A 11 36.46 3.55 -23.20
C ARG A 11 36.53 4.96 -23.77
N LEU A 12 35.58 5.80 -23.36
CA LEU A 12 35.46 7.21 -23.78
C LEU A 12 36.79 7.96 -23.63
N ALA A 13 37.54 7.72 -22.56
CA ALA A 13 38.84 8.34 -22.30
C ALA A 13 39.92 7.99 -23.35
N LEU A 14 39.94 6.76 -23.86
CA LEU A 14 40.88 6.37 -24.92
C LEU A 14 40.50 7.03 -26.24
N ARG A 15 39.19 7.12 -26.52
CA ARG A 15 38.67 7.77 -27.72
C ARG A 15 38.98 9.27 -27.75
N THR A 16 38.70 9.99 -26.67
CA THR A 16 38.96 11.44 -26.58
C THR A 16 40.45 11.73 -26.66
N THR A 17 41.27 10.95 -25.95
CA THR A 17 42.75 11.02 -26.04
C THR A 17 43.24 10.82 -27.48
N ALA A 18 42.71 9.81 -28.18
CA ALA A 18 43.09 9.53 -29.57
C ALA A 18 42.65 10.63 -30.54
N ILE A 19 41.45 11.19 -30.38
CA ILE A 19 40.96 12.31 -31.20
C ILE A 19 41.84 13.55 -30.99
N ILE A 20 42.16 13.88 -29.74
CA ILE A 20 43.00 15.03 -29.43
C ILE A 20 44.41 14.83 -30.01
N LEU A 21 45.00 13.65 -29.84
CA LEU A 21 46.31 13.34 -30.42
C LEU A 21 46.28 13.44 -31.95
N LEU A 22 45.21 12.96 -32.59
CA LEU A 22 45.02 13.07 -34.03
C LEU A 22 44.96 14.54 -34.49
N ILE A 23 44.19 15.38 -33.80
CA ILE A 23 44.06 16.82 -34.12
C ILE A 23 45.41 17.54 -33.93
N VAL A 24 46.09 17.31 -32.80
CA VAL A 24 47.41 17.89 -32.53
C VAL A 24 48.43 17.45 -33.58
N THR A 25 48.40 16.18 -33.99
CA THR A 25 49.29 15.66 -35.04
C THR A 25 48.99 16.29 -36.39
N LEU A 26 47.72 16.38 -36.80
CA LEU A 26 47.31 16.96 -38.08
C LEU A 26 47.72 18.44 -38.18
N LEU A 27 47.36 19.24 -37.17
CA LEU A 27 47.75 20.65 -37.10
C LEU A 27 49.27 20.80 -37.03
N GLY A 28 49.93 19.92 -36.27
CA GLY A 28 51.38 19.90 -36.14
C GLY A 28 52.10 19.64 -37.47
N VAL A 29 51.62 18.69 -38.27
CA VAL A 29 52.19 18.39 -39.60
C VAL A 29 52.05 19.59 -40.54
N VAL A 30 50.89 20.26 -40.54
CA VAL A 30 50.67 21.46 -41.36
C VAL A 30 51.64 22.58 -40.95
N PHE A 31 51.74 22.86 -39.65
CA PHE A 31 52.64 23.90 -39.13
C PHE A 31 54.12 23.58 -39.40
N LEU A 32 54.53 22.33 -39.19
CA LEU A 32 55.88 21.85 -39.46
C LEU A 32 56.24 22.01 -40.94
N SER A 33 55.35 21.58 -41.84
CA SER A 33 55.54 21.70 -43.28
C SER A 33 55.68 23.16 -43.71
N LEU A 34 54.83 24.04 -43.18
CA LEU A 34 54.89 25.47 -43.48
C LEU A 34 56.18 26.12 -42.95
N ALA A 35 56.58 25.79 -41.72
CA ALA A 35 57.79 26.33 -41.10
C ALA A 35 59.06 25.92 -41.84
N VAL A 36 59.16 24.64 -42.25
CA VAL A 36 60.27 24.15 -43.07
C VAL A 36 60.31 24.85 -44.43
N TYR A 37 59.15 25.03 -45.08
CA TYR A 37 59.05 25.74 -46.34
C TYR A 37 59.55 27.20 -46.23
N LEU A 38 59.03 27.96 -45.27
CA LEU A 38 59.42 29.36 -45.03
C LEU A 38 60.91 29.48 -44.69
N ARG A 39 61.45 28.51 -43.93
CA ARG A 39 62.88 28.50 -43.61
C ARG A 39 63.74 28.25 -44.83
N ALA A 40 63.36 27.29 -45.67
CA ALA A 40 64.10 26.98 -46.90
C ALA A 40 64.16 28.21 -47.81
N GLU A 41 63.03 28.90 -48.00
CA GLU A 41 62.94 30.12 -48.80
C GLU A 41 63.80 31.25 -48.21
N SER A 42 63.73 31.48 -46.90
CA SER A 42 64.54 32.50 -46.21
C SER A 42 66.04 32.27 -46.36
N VAL A 43 66.52 31.03 -46.19
CA VAL A 43 67.94 30.69 -46.34
C VAL A 43 68.39 30.87 -47.79
N GLN A 44 67.56 30.50 -48.76
CA GLN A 44 67.85 30.68 -50.18
C GLN A 44 67.98 32.17 -50.55
N GLN A 45 67.09 33.03 -50.05
CA GLN A 45 67.18 34.48 -50.24
C GLN A 45 68.45 35.06 -49.60
N GLU A 46 68.82 34.60 -48.40
CA GLU A 46 70.05 35.03 -47.73
C GLU A 46 71.30 34.70 -48.57
N GLN A 47 71.36 33.49 -49.14
CA GLN A 47 72.50 33.12 -50.00
C GLN A 47 72.56 33.95 -51.28
N GLN A 48 71.42 34.27 -51.89
CA GLN A 48 71.38 35.17 -53.06
C GLN A 48 71.90 36.58 -52.72
N SER A 49 71.51 37.12 -51.56
CA SER A 49 72.02 38.43 -51.09
C SER A 49 73.54 38.41 -50.88
N ARG A 50 74.08 37.34 -50.26
CA ARG A 50 75.52 37.18 -50.05
C ARG A 50 76.31 37.17 -51.35
N ILE A 51 75.78 36.55 -52.41
CA ILE A 51 76.42 36.56 -53.75
C ILE A 51 76.47 37.98 -54.31
N GLN A 52 75.40 38.77 -54.15
CA GLN A 52 75.36 40.17 -54.59
C GLN A 52 76.36 41.05 -53.81
N GLU A 53 76.53 40.82 -52.51
CA GLU A 53 77.53 41.51 -51.68
C GLU A 53 78.97 41.17 -52.11
N LEU A 54 79.26 39.89 -52.42
CA LEU A 54 80.57 39.49 -52.96
C LEU A 54 80.86 40.19 -54.28
N LEU A 55 79.89 40.21 -55.20
CA LEU A 55 80.01 40.91 -56.49
C LEU A 55 80.31 42.40 -56.30
N THR A 56 79.66 43.04 -55.33
CA THR A 56 79.89 44.46 -55.01
C THR A 56 81.30 44.70 -54.47
N THR A 57 81.84 43.77 -53.68
CA THR A 57 83.17 43.89 -53.07
C THR A 57 84.28 43.81 -54.12
N VAL A 58 84.13 42.94 -55.12
CA VAL A 58 85.11 42.80 -56.19
C VAL A 58 84.91 43.75 -57.37
N GLU A 59 83.78 44.47 -57.40
CA GLU A 59 83.37 45.32 -58.53
C GLU A 59 84.46 46.31 -58.92
N ARG A 60 85.03 47.05 -57.96
CA ARG A 60 86.05 48.07 -58.27
C ARG A 60 87.34 47.47 -58.84
N THR A 61 87.77 46.33 -58.32
CA THR A 61 88.95 45.61 -58.82
C THR A 61 88.67 45.04 -60.21
N ALA A 62 87.47 44.48 -60.42
CA ALA A 62 87.04 43.99 -61.73
C ALA A 62 86.93 45.12 -62.76
N GLN A 63 86.41 46.29 -62.39
CA GLN A 63 86.33 47.48 -63.26
C GLN A 63 87.69 47.85 -63.83
N VAL A 64 88.71 47.92 -62.97
CA VAL A 64 90.08 48.27 -63.38
C VAL A 64 90.67 47.19 -64.28
N GLY A 65 90.54 45.92 -63.92
CA GLY A 65 91.07 44.80 -64.70
C GLY A 65 90.44 44.69 -66.08
N CYS A 66 89.12 44.84 -66.15
CA CYS A 66 88.37 44.78 -67.40
C CYS A 66 88.67 45.95 -68.33
N PHE A 67 88.77 47.18 -67.80
CA PHE A 67 89.04 48.37 -68.61
C PHE A 67 90.44 48.34 -69.25
N LEU A 68 91.42 47.80 -68.53
CA LEU A 68 92.79 47.66 -69.03
C LEU A 68 93.00 46.39 -69.86
N GLY A 69 92.00 45.48 -69.93
CA GLY A 69 92.17 44.15 -70.53
C GLY A 69 93.19 43.27 -69.79
N ASP A 70 93.43 43.54 -68.51
CA ASP A 70 94.41 42.84 -67.69
C ASP A 70 93.87 41.47 -67.25
N ARG A 71 94.30 40.43 -67.99
CA ARG A 71 93.94 39.04 -67.68
C ARG A 71 94.45 38.58 -66.32
N HIS A 72 95.55 39.12 -65.82
CA HIS A 72 96.10 38.72 -64.53
C HIS A 72 95.20 39.24 -63.40
N LEU A 73 94.81 40.51 -63.45
CA LEU A 73 93.91 41.10 -62.47
C LEU A 73 92.49 40.48 -62.54
N ALA A 74 92.00 40.19 -63.75
CA ALA A 74 90.73 39.49 -63.92
C ALA A 74 90.78 38.05 -63.35
N GLN A 75 91.93 37.38 -63.46
CA GLN A 75 92.15 36.06 -62.86
C GLN A 75 92.22 36.14 -61.33
N GLU A 76 92.89 37.14 -60.75
CA GLU A 76 92.91 37.34 -59.30
C GLU A 76 91.50 37.58 -58.72
N VAL A 77 90.66 38.37 -59.40
CA VAL A 77 89.25 38.58 -59.01
C VAL A 77 88.47 37.27 -59.10
N THR A 78 88.69 36.49 -60.15
CA THR A 78 88.05 35.20 -60.38
C THR A 78 88.43 34.18 -59.30
N ASP A 79 89.71 34.08 -58.97
CA ASP A 79 90.23 33.20 -57.92
C ASP A 79 89.73 33.63 -56.53
N GLY A 80 89.63 34.94 -56.28
CA GLY A 80 89.04 35.51 -55.07
C GLY A 80 87.56 35.14 -54.91
N LEU A 81 86.76 35.22 -55.97
CA LEU A 81 85.36 34.79 -55.94
C LEU A 81 85.22 33.27 -55.78
N LEU A 82 86.08 32.48 -56.44
CA LEU A 82 86.11 31.03 -56.33
C LEU A 82 86.55 30.50 -54.96
N SER A 83 87.25 31.33 -54.17
CA SER A 83 87.62 30.98 -52.80
C SER A 83 86.41 30.84 -51.87
N ASN A 84 85.24 31.34 -52.28
CA ASN A 84 84.00 31.20 -51.51
C ASN A 84 83.20 29.96 -51.93
N ASN A 85 82.81 29.13 -50.96
CA ASN A 85 82.09 27.88 -51.18
C ASN A 85 80.70 28.05 -51.84
N ILE A 86 80.11 29.24 -51.77
CA ILE A 86 78.82 29.54 -52.43
C ILE A 86 78.94 29.70 -53.94
N VAL A 87 80.17 29.83 -54.45
CA VAL A 87 80.47 30.02 -55.87
C VAL A 87 80.95 28.69 -56.47
N ASN A 88 80.26 28.23 -57.51
CA ASN A 88 80.68 27.06 -58.27
C ASN A 88 81.65 27.45 -59.38
N ALA A 89 81.26 28.38 -60.23
CA ALA A 89 82.05 28.83 -61.37
C ALA A 89 81.90 30.34 -61.56
N VAL A 90 82.92 30.96 -62.16
CA VAL A 90 82.92 32.40 -62.46
C VAL A 90 83.49 32.61 -63.85
N SER A 91 82.84 33.47 -64.63
CA SER A 91 83.35 33.94 -65.92
C SER A 91 83.32 35.47 -65.95
N ILE A 92 84.43 36.08 -66.38
CA ILE A 92 84.51 37.51 -66.66
C ILE A 92 84.70 37.70 -68.15
N GLU A 93 83.71 38.27 -68.80
CA GLU A 93 83.68 38.50 -70.25
C GLU A 93 83.74 40.00 -70.53
N SER A 94 84.67 40.43 -71.39
CA SER A 94 84.72 41.80 -71.89
C SER A 94 83.49 42.12 -72.76
N ALA A 95 83.19 43.40 -72.95
CA ALA A 95 82.11 43.88 -73.82
C ALA A 95 82.18 43.32 -75.26
N ASP A 96 83.39 43.00 -75.75
CA ASP A 96 83.64 42.41 -77.06
C ASP A 96 83.38 40.88 -77.10
N GLY A 97 82.88 40.30 -76.02
CA GLY A 97 82.61 38.86 -75.88
C GLY A 97 83.85 38.00 -75.63
N THR A 98 85.02 38.62 -75.39
CA THR A 98 86.25 37.89 -75.06
C THR A 98 86.30 37.56 -73.57
N THR A 99 86.49 36.28 -73.24
CA THR A 99 86.68 35.85 -71.85
C THR A 99 88.05 36.32 -71.33
N LEU A 100 88.05 37.20 -70.34
CA LEU A 100 89.26 37.75 -69.71
C LEU A 100 89.84 36.79 -68.67
N ALA A 101 88.95 36.18 -67.88
CA ALA A 101 89.28 35.16 -66.90
C ALA A 101 88.08 34.23 -66.69
N SER A 102 88.37 32.96 -66.40
CA SER A 102 87.35 31.96 -66.10
C SER A 102 87.86 30.98 -65.04
N GLY A 103 87.02 30.70 -64.07
CA GLY A 103 87.32 29.82 -62.95
C GLY A 103 86.39 28.61 -62.93
N ARG A 104 86.98 27.41 -62.81
CA ARG A 104 86.40 26.06 -63.03
C ARG A 104 86.00 25.83 -64.49
N ALA A 105 86.94 25.24 -65.24
CA ALA A 105 86.84 25.00 -66.67
C ALA A 105 85.82 23.89 -67.01
N GLY A 106 84.76 24.26 -67.72
CA GLY A 106 83.76 23.39 -68.32
C GLY A 106 82.57 24.24 -68.71
N GLN A 107 82.16 24.21 -69.98
CA GLN A 107 81.08 25.03 -70.51
C GLN A 107 79.89 25.09 -69.54
N ILE A 108 79.56 26.32 -69.14
CA ILE A 108 78.45 26.65 -68.23
C ILE A 108 77.18 25.95 -68.74
N ALA A 109 76.66 24.99 -67.97
CA ALA A 109 75.54 24.16 -68.40
C ALA A 109 74.26 25.02 -68.62
N PRO A 110 73.49 24.79 -69.69
CA PRO A 110 72.21 25.47 -69.91
C PRO A 110 71.18 24.97 -68.88
N GLY A 111 70.51 25.90 -68.17
CA GLY A 111 69.46 25.59 -67.19
C GLY A 111 69.85 25.78 -65.72
N VAL A 112 71.10 26.14 -65.41
CA VAL A 112 71.52 26.51 -64.04
C VAL A 112 71.20 27.98 -63.77
N THR A 113 70.71 28.30 -62.57
CA THR A 113 70.46 29.68 -62.13
C THR A 113 71.75 30.49 -62.15
N ARG A 114 71.80 31.59 -62.90
CA ARG A 114 72.99 32.45 -63.04
C ARG A 114 72.76 33.78 -62.38
N VAL A 115 73.79 34.29 -61.70
CA VAL A 115 73.81 35.65 -61.20
C VAL A 115 74.81 36.44 -62.04
N THR A 116 74.31 37.38 -62.83
CA THR A 116 75.12 38.22 -63.72
C THR A 116 75.15 39.64 -63.21
N ARG A 117 76.32 40.29 -63.27
CA ARG A 117 76.48 41.71 -63.01
C ARG A 117 77.29 42.37 -64.10
N ASP A 118 76.73 43.42 -64.68
CA ASP A 118 77.42 44.27 -65.66
C ASP A 118 78.27 45.29 -64.91
N VAL A 119 79.53 45.41 -65.32
CA VAL A 119 80.54 46.23 -64.68
C VAL A 119 80.85 47.40 -65.60
N ALA A 120 80.51 48.62 -65.14
CA ALA A 120 80.67 49.84 -65.92
C ALA A 120 82.11 50.39 -65.92
N SER A 121 82.41 51.26 -66.89
CA SER A 121 83.71 51.92 -67.00
C SER A 121 84.00 52.82 -65.80
N PRO A 122 85.24 52.83 -65.27
CA PRO A 122 85.62 53.71 -64.18
C PRO A 122 85.58 55.20 -64.56
N PHE A 123 85.55 55.53 -65.86
CA PHE A 123 85.50 56.90 -66.38
C PHE A 123 84.13 57.27 -66.97
N GLU A 124 83.35 56.27 -67.39
CA GLU A 124 82.02 56.45 -67.98
C GLU A 124 81.01 55.48 -67.34
N PRO A 125 80.25 55.92 -66.31
CA PRO A 125 79.37 55.02 -65.54
C PRO A 125 78.26 54.34 -66.34
N GLN A 126 77.98 54.80 -67.56
CA GLN A 126 76.93 54.29 -68.45
C GLN A 126 77.45 53.25 -69.45
N THR A 127 78.78 53.08 -69.56
CA THR A 127 79.40 52.22 -70.57
C THR A 127 79.81 50.89 -69.92
N PRO A 128 79.11 49.77 -70.18
CA PRO A 128 79.51 48.47 -69.65
C PRO A 128 80.82 48.01 -70.31
N VAL A 129 81.80 47.62 -69.50
CA VAL A 129 83.14 47.21 -69.97
C VAL A 129 83.30 45.70 -69.90
N CYS A 130 82.71 45.07 -68.89
CA CYS A 130 82.67 43.62 -68.77
C CYS A 130 81.44 43.14 -68.02
N ARG A 131 81.17 41.84 -68.14
CA ARG A 131 80.11 41.13 -67.42
C ARG A 131 80.73 40.04 -66.57
N ILE A 132 80.43 40.06 -65.28
CA ILE A 132 80.76 38.98 -64.35
C ILE A 132 79.55 38.06 -64.27
N THR A 133 79.76 36.78 -64.58
CA THR A 133 78.75 35.73 -64.43
C THR A 133 79.19 34.76 -63.36
N ILE A 134 78.38 34.63 -62.30
CA ILE A 134 78.57 33.66 -61.22
C ILE A 134 77.54 32.55 -61.37
N GLU A 135 78.03 31.32 -61.31
CA GLU A 135 77.23 30.12 -61.10
C GLU A 135 77.27 29.79 -59.60
N PRO A 136 76.14 29.92 -58.87
CA PRO A 136 76.07 29.51 -57.48
C PRO A 136 76.30 28.00 -57.34
N ASN A 137 76.96 27.59 -56.25
CA ASN A 137 77.08 26.19 -55.89
C ASN A 137 75.75 25.68 -55.30
N GLN A 138 74.83 25.30 -56.18
CA GLN A 138 73.49 24.87 -55.78
C GLN A 138 73.53 23.66 -54.84
N ALA A 139 74.42 22.69 -55.07
CA ALA A 139 74.57 21.55 -54.18
C ALA A 139 74.97 21.97 -52.75
N TYR A 140 75.89 22.92 -52.62
CA TYR A 140 76.27 23.47 -51.32
C TYR A 140 75.12 24.26 -50.67
N ILE A 141 74.43 25.10 -51.43
CA ILE A 141 73.26 25.85 -50.94
C ILE A 141 72.15 24.90 -50.49
N ASP A 142 71.85 23.86 -51.25
CA ASP A 142 70.84 22.84 -50.91
C ASP A 142 71.24 22.08 -49.64
N THR A 143 72.53 21.78 -49.42
CA THR A 143 72.98 21.18 -48.16
C THR A 143 72.81 22.11 -46.96
N LEU A 144 73.07 23.42 -47.13
CA LEU A 144 72.83 24.42 -46.08
C LEU A 144 71.34 24.56 -45.76
N VAL A 145 70.49 24.61 -46.79
CA VAL A 145 69.03 24.63 -46.66
C VAL A 145 68.55 23.36 -45.96
N ALA A 146 69.01 22.17 -46.37
CA ALA A 146 68.64 20.91 -45.76
C ALA A 146 69.08 20.82 -44.29
N GLN A 147 70.30 21.26 -43.95
CA GLN A 147 70.76 21.30 -42.56
C GLN A 147 69.92 22.26 -41.69
N ALA A 148 69.67 23.48 -42.18
CA ALA A 148 68.87 24.47 -41.46
C ALA A 148 67.42 24.01 -41.27
N SER A 149 66.81 23.42 -42.31
CA SER A 149 65.45 22.90 -42.27
C SER A 149 65.31 21.65 -41.40
N ASN A 150 66.27 20.73 -41.45
CA ASN A 150 66.25 19.52 -40.60
C ASN A 150 66.38 19.85 -39.11
N PHE A 151 67.23 20.82 -38.76
CA PHE A 151 67.39 21.26 -37.38
C PHE A 151 66.08 21.84 -36.82
N ILE A 152 65.47 22.79 -37.53
CA ILE A 152 64.19 23.39 -37.13
C ILE A 152 63.06 22.36 -37.15
N GLY A 153 63.03 21.50 -38.16
CA GLY A 153 62.03 20.45 -38.28
C GLY A 153 62.07 19.46 -37.11
N GLY A 154 63.27 19.04 -36.70
CA GLY A 154 63.46 18.18 -35.53
C GLY A 154 63.03 18.87 -34.22
N ALA A 155 63.38 20.14 -34.03
CA ALA A 155 62.99 20.91 -32.85
C ALA A 155 61.46 21.07 -32.74
N LEU A 156 60.79 21.42 -33.85
CA LEU A 156 59.33 21.55 -33.90
C LEU A 156 58.62 20.22 -33.69
N LEU A 157 59.15 19.12 -34.25
CA LEU A 157 58.60 17.78 -34.02
C LEU A 157 58.65 17.41 -32.52
N LEU A 158 59.78 17.66 -31.85
CA LEU A 158 59.93 17.40 -30.42
C LEU A 158 58.93 18.25 -29.60
N GLN A 159 58.75 19.52 -29.97
CA GLN A 159 57.78 20.41 -29.35
C GLN A 159 56.34 19.88 -29.52
N LEU A 160 55.97 19.39 -30.70
CA LEU A 160 54.65 18.81 -30.97
C LEU A 160 54.39 17.56 -30.12
N ILE A 161 55.39 16.68 -29.98
CA ILE A 161 55.30 15.50 -29.11
C ILE A 161 55.11 15.94 -27.65
N GLY A 162 55.86 16.96 -27.21
CA GLY A 162 55.74 17.51 -25.85
C GLY A 162 54.36 18.11 -25.57
N ILE A 163 53.83 18.93 -26.49
CA ILE A 163 52.47 19.50 -26.38
C ILE A 163 51.44 18.37 -26.33
N GLY A 164 51.52 17.39 -27.23
CA GLY A 164 50.64 16.23 -27.24
C GLY A 164 50.63 15.50 -25.90
N PHE A 165 51.80 15.18 -25.36
CA PHE A 165 51.95 14.53 -24.06
C PHE A 165 51.34 15.37 -22.91
N CYS A 166 51.60 16.68 -22.88
CA CYS A 166 51.02 17.58 -21.89
C CYS A 166 49.49 17.62 -21.94
N VAL A 167 48.91 17.70 -23.14
CA VAL A 167 47.45 17.72 -23.31
C VAL A 167 46.85 16.41 -22.81
N VAL A 168 47.45 15.25 -23.14
CA VAL A 168 46.99 13.95 -22.64
C VAL A 168 47.04 13.91 -21.10
N LEU A 169 48.13 14.38 -20.48
CA LEU A 169 48.25 14.43 -19.03
C LEU A 169 47.17 15.30 -18.38
N VAL A 170 46.87 16.47 -18.96
CA VAL A 170 45.83 17.38 -18.46
C VAL A 170 44.46 16.70 -18.53
N VAL A 171 44.09 16.12 -19.68
CA VAL A 171 42.79 15.46 -19.85
C VAL A 171 42.64 14.25 -18.93
N VAL A 172 43.70 13.45 -18.77
CA VAL A 172 43.67 12.29 -17.87
C VAL A 172 43.51 12.73 -16.42
N LYS A 173 44.26 13.75 -15.98
CA LYS A 173 44.28 14.21 -14.60
C LYS A 173 43.02 14.96 -14.19
N PHE A 174 42.53 15.88 -15.03
CA PHE A 174 41.46 16.82 -14.67
C PHE A 174 40.08 16.39 -15.13
N VAL A 175 39.97 15.47 -16.11
CA VAL A 175 38.67 15.04 -16.64
C VAL A 175 38.46 13.54 -16.41
N THR A 176 39.36 12.71 -16.92
CA THR A 176 39.14 11.25 -16.94
C THR A 176 39.14 10.63 -15.55
N ARG A 177 40.15 10.93 -14.72
CA ARG A 177 40.27 10.35 -13.37
C ARG A 177 39.10 10.76 -12.45
N PRO A 178 38.71 12.05 -12.36
CA PRO A 178 37.54 12.46 -11.58
C PRO A 178 36.25 11.74 -11.97
N ILE A 179 35.92 11.69 -13.27
CA ILE A 179 34.69 11.05 -13.77
C ILE A 179 34.70 9.54 -13.48
N THR A 180 35.82 8.86 -13.73
CA THR A 180 35.90 7.41 -13.48
C THR A 180 35.78 7.09 -11.99
N GLY A 181 36.36 7.94 -11.12
CA GLY A 181 36.23 7.80 -9.67
C GLY A 181 34.80 8.01 -9.17
N LEU A 182 34.07 8.97 -9.74
CA LEU A 182 32.65 9.18 -9.45
C LEU A 182 31.80 7.99 -9.87
N SER A 183 32.04 7.44 -11.06
CA SER A 183 31.31 6.27 -11.55
C SER A 183 31.48 5.04 -10.64
N HIS A 184 32.70 4.79 -10.14
CA HIS A 184 32.95 3.65 -9.24
C HIS A 184 32.22 3.83 -7.90
N ARG A 185 32.29 5.02 -7.31
CA ARG A 185 31.57 5.33 -6.06
C ARG A 185 30.07 5.19 -6.24
N LEU A 186 29.52 5.65 -7.37
CA LEU A 186 28.09 5.51 -7.66
C LEU A 186 27.67 4.03 -7.75
N SER A 187 28.48 3.16 -8.34
CA SER A 187 28.16 1.72 -8.41
C SER A 187 28.28 1.00 -7.06
N GLU A 188 29.03 1.55 -6.11
CA GLU A 188 29.18 1.00 -4.75
C GLU A 188 28.12 1.52 -3.78
N LEU A 189 27.31 2.51 -4.18
CA LEU A 189 26.29 3.08 -3.30
C LEU A 189 25.15 2.09 -3.09
N GLU A 190 24.91 1.77 -1.81
CA GLU A 190 23.69 1.09 -1.39
C GLU A 190 22.55 2.11 -1.29
N ALA A 191 21.57 1.99 -2.18
CA ALA A 191 20.42 2.90 -2.27
C ALA A 191 19.66 3.06 -0.93
N GLU A 192 19.72 2.08 -0.03
CA GLU A 192 19.00 2.12 1.25
C GLU A 192 19.63 3.03 2.30
N THR A 193 20.92 3.37 2.16
CA THR A 193 21.65 4.12 3.19
C THR A 193 21.56 5.64 3.05
N GLY A 194 21.07 6.13 1.91
CA GLY A 194 21.04 7.57 1.59
C GLY A 194 22.43 8.21 1.49
N GLN A 195 23.48 7.42 1.26
CA GLN A 195 24.81 7.96 1.08
C GLN A 195 24.88 8.85 -0.16
N GLN A 196 25.46 10.04 0.02
CA GLN A 196 25.64 11.01 -1.05
C GLN A 196 27.04 10.94 -1.65
N LEU A 197 27.13 11.19 -2.95
CA LEU A 197 28.39 11.37 -3.64
C LEU A 197 29.06 12.68 -3.21
N GLN A 198 30.37 12.64 -3.08
CA GLN A 198 31.19 13.83 -2.85
C GLN A 198 31.92 14.23 -4.13
N ALA A 199 31.84 15.52 -4.46
CA ALA A 199 32.55 16.09 -5.60
C ALA A 199 34.08 15.89 -5.46
N PRO A 200 34.77 15.46 -6.53
CA PRO A 200 36.23 15.37 -6.53
C PRO A 200 36.88 16.72 -6.19
N LYS A 201 38.06 16.67 -5.56
CA LYS A 201 38.77 17.89 -5.14
C LYS A 201 39.08 18.77 -6.35
N GLY A 202 38.59 20.01 -6.33
CA GLY A 202 38.77 21.00 -7.41
C GLY A 202 37.65 21.01 -8.45
N ASN A 203 36.68 20.10 -8.36
CA ASN A 203 35.54 19.97 -9.28
C ASN A 203 34.21 20.25 -8.56
N ARG A 204 34.19 21.23 -7.65
CA ARG A 204 32.98 21.58 -6.89
C ARG A 204 32.07 22.54 -7.66
N ASP A 205 32.70 23.47 -8.39
CA ASP A 205 32.04 24.60 -9.03
C ASP A 205 32.07 24.49 -10.56
N ASP A 206 32.25 23.28 -11.09
CA ASP A 206 32.26 22.96 -12.52
C ASP A 206 31.14 21.97 -12.89
N GLU A 207 31.12 21.54 -14.16
CA GLU A 207 30.11 20.60 -14.68
C GLU A 207 30.14 19.24 -13.95
N ILE A 208 31.31 18.83 -13.44
CA ILE A 208 31.45 17.59 -12.66
C ILE A 208 30.80 17.76 -11.28
N GLY A 209 30.98 18.93 -10.64
CA GLY A 209 30.29 19.28 -9.39
C GLY A 209 28.78 19.34 -9.56
N GLN A 210 28.30 19.95 -10.65
CA GLN A 210 26.88 20.03 -10.96
C GLN A 210 26.25 18.64 -11.21
N LEU A 211 26.99 17.72 -11.84
CA LEU A 211 26.57 16.34 -12.01
C LEU A 211 26.40 15.64 -10.66
N VAL A 212 27.33 15.84 -9.72
CA VAL A 212 27.23 15.27 -8.37
C VAL A 212 25.99 15.76 -7.63
N ILE A 213 25.68 17.06 -7.71
CA ILE A 213 24.47 17.64 -7.11
C ILE A 213 23.21 16.98 -7.71
N SER A 214 23.17 16.85 -9.03
CA SER A 214 22.00 16.27 -9.74
C SER A 214 21.79 14.80 -9.39
N VAL A 215 22.88 14.02 -9.30
CA VAL A 215 22.83 12.61 -8.89
C VAL A 215 22.39 12.49 -7.43
N ASN A 216 22.89 13.34 -6.54
CA ASN A 216 22.45 13.33 -5.13
C ASN A 216 20.96 13.65 -5.00
N ALA A 217 20.44 14.62 -5.75
CA ALA A 217 18.99 14.90 -5.76
C ALA A 217 18.16 13.71 -6.26
N MET A 218 18.68 12.94 -7.23
CA MET A 218 18.03 11.71 -7.69
C MET A 218 18.07 10.60 -6.62
N ILE A 219 19.19 10.46 -5.90
CA ILE A 219 19.31 9.53 -4.76
C ILE A 219 18.29 9.89 -3.68
N ASP A 220 18.19 11.17 -3.31
CA ASP A 220 17.25 11.65 -2.30
C ASP A 220 15.79 11.32 -2.70
N ASN A 221 15.41 11.58 -3.95
CA ASN A 221 14.09 11.23 -4.47
C ASN A 221 13.82 9.70 -4.45
N LEU A 222 14.83 8.89 -4.79
CA LEU A 222 14.71 7.43 -4.79
C LEU A 222 14.56 6.88 -3.38
N VAL A 223 15.36 7.36 -2.43
CA VAL A 223 15.26 7.00 -1.01
C VAL A 223 13.88 7.35 -0.47
N GLN A 224 13.38 8.56 -0.80
CA GLN A 224 12.05 8.99 -0.40
C GLN A 224 10.99 8.04 -0.97
N SER A 225 11.01 7.77 -2.28
CA SER A 225 10.03 6.89 -2.94
C SER A 225 10.04 5.46 -2.36
N LEU A 226 11.21 4.88 -2.11
CA LEU A 226 11.33 3.54 -1.51
C LEU A 226 10.83 3.51 -0.05
N SER A 227 11.07 4.59 0.70
CA SER A 227 10.60 4.71 2.08
C SER A 227 9.07 4.82 2.15
N GLU A 228 8.46 5.58 1.23
CA GLU A 228 7.01 5.72 1.12
C GLU A 228 6.35 4.40 0.73
N GLU A 229 6.90 3.66 -0.24
CA GLU A 229 6.41 2.34 -0.64
C GLU A 229 6.47 1.32 0.52
N ARG A 230 7.61 1.27 1.25
CA ARG A 230 7.74 0.42 2.44
C ARG A 230 6.71 0.78 3.51
N ARG A 231 6.50 2.07 3.77
CA ARG A 231 5.50 2.53 4.75
C ARG A 231 4.10 2.07 4.36
N LEU A 232 3.68 2.30 3.12
CA LEU A 232 2.36 1.89 2.62
C LEU A 232 2.16 0.38 2.70
N ARG A 233 3.20 -0.40 2.37
CA ARG A 233 3.14 -1.86 2.47
C ARG A 233 2.98 -2.33 3.92
N LEU A 234 3.73 -1.74 4.86
CA LEU A 234 3.62 -2.06 6.28
C LEU A 234 2.25 -1.64 6.85
N GLU A 235 1.74 -0.47 6.50
CA GLU A 235 0.40 -0.01 6.88
C GLU A 235 -0.67 -1.00 6.41
N ARG A 236 -0.60 -1.44 5.15
CA ARG A 236 -1.50 -2.45 4.59
C ARG A 236 -1.40 -3.79 5.30
N GLU A 237 -0.20 -4.28 5.60
CA GLU A 237 -0.02 -5.53 6.35
C GLU A 237 -0.58 -5.45 7.78
N VAL A 238 -0.39 -4.31 8.46
CA VAL A 238 -0.95 -4.07 9.80
C VAL A 238 -2.47 -4.01 9.74
N GLU A 239 -3.02 -3.32 8.74
CA GLU A 239 -4.46 -3.21 8.52
C GLU A 239 -5.09 -4.57 8.20
N GLU A 240 -4.52 -5.36 7.28
CA GLU A 240 -4.99 -6.71 6.95
C GLU A 240 -4.94 -7.65 8.16
N ARG A 241 -3.87 -7.61 8.95
CA ARG A 241 -3.79 -8.38 10.21
C ARG A 241 -4.84 -7.92 11.22
N ARG A 242 -5.08 -6.61 11.33
CA ARG A 242 -6.10 -6.05 12.22
C ARG A 242 -7.50 -6.50 11.79
N TYR A 243 -7.82 -6.44 10.50
CA TYR A 243 -9.10 -6.94 9.98
C TYR A 243 -9.29 -8.43 10.22
N ARG A 244 -8.28 -9.27 9.92
CA ARG A 244 -8.34 -10.72 10.21
C ARG A 244 -8.51 -11.00 11.70
N ALA A 245 -7.77 -10.29 12.56
CA ALA A 245 -7.91 -10.46 14.01
C ALA A 245 -9.31 -10.06 14.52
N ILE A 246 -9.90 -8.98 13.98
CA ILE A 246 -11.29 -8.61 14.31
C ILE A 246 -12.25 -9.70 13.81
N PHE A 247 -12.11 -10.13 12.55
CA PHE A 247 -12.95 -11.16 11.95
C PHE A 247 -12.92 -12.47 12.76
N ASP A 248 -11.73 -12.93 13.16
CA ASP A 248 -11.54 -14.22 13.83
C ASP A 248 -11.90 -14.21 15.32
N ASN A 249 -11.72 -13.09 16.02
CA ASN A 249 -11.92 -13.00 17.48
C ASN A 249 -13.28 -12.45 17.90
N VAL A 250 -14.07 -11.88 16.99
CA VAL A 250 -15.43 -11.45 17.29
C VAL A 250 -16.31 -12.68 17.58
N GLU A 251 -17.09 -12.60 18.67
CA GLU A 251 -18.01 -13.68 19.08
C GLU A 251 -19.26 -13.79 18.21
N ALA A 252 -19.61 -12.71 17.49
CA ALA A 252 -20.66 -12.73 16.49
C ALA A 252 -20.21 -13.48 15.25
N GLY A 253 -21.10 -14.29 14.68
CA GLY A 253 -20.85 -14.99 13.44
C GLY A 253 -20.89 -14.04 12.24
N ILE A 254 -19.74 -13.75 11.64
CA ILE A 254 -19.66 -12.92 10.42
C ILE A 254 -19.52 -13.86 9.23
N PHE A 255 -20.34 -13.67 8.21
CA PHE A 255 -20.33 -14.49 7.00
C PHE A 255 -20.64 -13.67 5.75
N GLU A 256 -20.29 -14.21 4.60
CA GLU A 256 -20.57 -13.61 3.29
C GLU A 256 -21.25 -14.63 2.39
N LEU A 257 -22.29 -14.20 1.70
CA LEU A 257 -23.04 -14.96 0.71
C LEU A 257 -22.75 -14.44 -0.69
N ASP A 258 -22.70 -15.34 -1.67
CA ASP A 258 -22.78 -14.95 -3.08
C ASP A 258 -24.22 -14.75 -3.56
N GLY A 259 -24.38 -14.30 -4.80
CA GLY A 259 -25.69 -14.06 -5.42
C GLY A 259 -26.54 -15.33 -5.65
N ALA A 260 -26.06 -16.51 -5.27
CA ALA A 260 -26.84 -17.75 -5.24
C ALA A 260 -27.24 -18.15 -3.80
N GLY A 261 -26.87 -17.36 -2.79
CA GLY A 261 -27.12 -17.66 -1.37
C GLY A 261 -26.17 -18.69 -0.77
N LEU A 262 -25.02 -18.92 -1.40
CA LEU A 262 -23.99 -19.83 -0.91
C LEU A 262 -22.97 -19.09 -0.04
N ILE A 263 -22.57 -19.70 1.08
CA ILE A 263 -21.59 -19.13 1.99
C ILE A 263 -20.20 -19.19 1.36
N ARG A 264 -19.58 -18.04 1.11
CA ARG A 264 -18.22 -17.89 0.57
C ARG A 264 -17.18 -17.78 1.66
N SER A 265 -17.50 -17.07 2.73
CA SER A 265 -16.61 -16.82 3.86
C SER A 265 -17.43 -16.83 5.14
N ALA A 266 -16.86 -17.38 6.21
CA ALA A 266 -17.45 -17.37 7.53
C ALA A 266 -16.36 -17.39 8.60
N ASN A 267 -16.50 -16.55 9.62
CA ASN A 267 -15.55 -16.52 10.73
C ASN A 267 -15.72 -17.74 11.65
N PRO A 268 -14.75 -18.02 12.55
CA PRO A 268 -14.83 -19.14 13.47
C PRO A 268 -16.08 -19.13 14.36
N ALA A 269 -16.59 -17.94 14.72
CA ALA A 269 -17.80 -17.83 15.53
C ALA A 269 -19.05 -18.32 14.79
N PHE A 270 -19.22 -17.95 13.51
CA PHE A 270 -20.33 -18.44 12.69
C PHE A 270 -20.28 -19.97 12.58
N ARG A 271 -19.09 -20.52 12.33
CA ARG A 271 -18.91 -21.97 12.20
C ARG A 271 -19.27 -22.72 13.49
N ARG A 272 -18.94 -22.16 14.66
CA ARG A 272 -19.36 -22.72 15.96
C ARG A 272 -20.86 -22.57 16.22
N LEU A 273 -21.47 -21.49 15.75
CA LEU A 273 -22.89 -21.22 15.96
C LEU A 273 -23.79 -22.18 15.17
N PHE A 274 -23.36 -22.53 13.95
CA PHE A 274 -24.07 -23.41 13.02
C PHE A 274 -23.47 -24.82 12.91
N ASP A 275 -22.58 -25.21 13.84
CA ASP A 275 -21.89 -26.51 13.91
C ASP A 275 -21.25 -26.98 12.58
N ILE A 276 -20.67 -26.04 11.84
CA ILE A 276 -19.93 -26.32 10.61
C ILE A 276 -18.52 -26.75 10.97
N SER A 277 -18.11 -27.95 10.56
CA SER A 277 -16.75 -28.45 10.80
C SER A 277 -15.67 -27.48 10.26
N GLY A 278 -14.68 -27.18 11.11
CA GLY A 278 -13.58 -26.25 10.85
C GLY A 278 -12.68 -26.64 9.66
N GLU A 279 -12.67 -27.91 9.26
CA GLU A 279 -11.88 -28.44 8.14
C GLU A 279 -12.57 -28.33 6.78
N MET A 280 -13.86 -27.97 6.74
CA MET A 280 -14.59 -27.83 5.49
C MET A 280 -14.16 -26.54 4.80
N ASP A 281 -13.50 -26.65 3.65
CA ASP A 281 -13.18 -25.49 2.81
C ASP A 281 -14.47 -24.97 2.16
N LEU A 282 -14.97 -23.84 2.66
CA LEU A 282 -16.21 -23.21 2.19
C LEU A 282 -16.08 -22.63 0.76
N GLU A 283 -14.85 -22.38 0.27
CA GLU A 283 -14.65 -21.99 -1.12
C GLU A 283 -14.82 -23.17 -2.08
N SER A 284 -14.34 -24.35 -1.68
CA SER A 284 -14.43 -25.58 -2.49
C SER A 284 -15.73 -26.36 -2.29
N HIS A 285 -16.37 -26.23 -1.12
CA HIS A 285 -17.61 -26.92 -0.75
C HIS A 285 -18.62 -25.89 -0.19
N PRO A 286 -19.28 -25.12 -1.06
CA PRO A 286 -20.22 -24.10 -0.63
C PRO A 286 -21.43 -24.72 0.06
N VAL A 287 -21.74 -24.22 1.26
CA VAL A 287 -22.93 -24.60 2.02
C VAL A 287 -24.03 -23.58 1.72
N ALA A 288 -25.23 -24.07 1.39
CA ALA A 288 -26.39 -23.21 1.19
C ALA A 288 -26.83 -22.64 2.54
N PHE A 289 -26.97 -21.32 2.65
CA PHE A 289 -27.41 -20.71 3.90
C PHE A 289 -28.79 -21.21 4.34
N ALA A 290 -29.67 -21.46 3.36
CA ALA A 290 -31.02 -21.99 3.61
C ALA A 290 -31.04 -23.38 4.26
N SER A 291 -30.00 -24.22 4.10
CA SER A 291 -29.97 -25.53 4.75
C SER A 291 -29.58 -25.49 6.23
N LEU A 292 -29.05 -24.37 6.70
CA LEU A 292 -28.58 -24.20 8.09
C LEU A 292 -29.65 -23.58 9.01
N VAL A 293 -30.75 -23.12 8.44
CA VAL A 293 -31.77 -22.34 9.13
C VAL A 293 -33.09 -23.05 8.88
N SER A 294 -33.67 -23.62 9.93
CA SER A 294 -35.00 -24.24 9.90
C SER A 294 -36.07 -23.20 9.55
N GLU A 295 -37.14 -23.61 8.85
CA GLU A 295 -38.28 -22.75 8.49
C GLU A 295 -38.94 -22.15 9.75
N GLY A 296 -38.47 -20.99 10.18
CA GLY A 296 -39.19 -20.10 11.09
C GLY A 296 -40.21 -19.27 10.31
N GLU A 297 -41.23 -18.74 11.00
CA GLU A 297 -42.20 -17.78 10.45
C GLU A 297 -41.45 -16.59 9.81
N GLY A 298 -41.23 -16.65 8.49
CA GLY A 298 -40.43 -15.67 7.74
C GLY A 298 -39.53 -16.27 6.66
N MET A 299 -39.28 -17.59 6.68
CA MET A 299 -38.57 -18.30 5.62
C MET A 299 -39.52 -18.67 4.48
N ALA A 300 -39.83 -17.69 3.64
CA ALA A 300 -40.13 -17.99 2.25
C ALA A 300 -38.84 -17.79 1.44
N GLY A 301 -38.28 -18.86 0.87
CA GLY A 301 -37.54 -18.69 -0.38
C GLY A 301 -38.48 -18.02 -1.41
N PRO A 302 -38.04 -17.35 -2.49
CA PRO A 302 -36.72 -17.00 -3.02
C PRO A 302 -36.39 -15.51 -2.76
N PHE A 303 -36.44 -15.08 -1.50
CA PHE A 303 -36.34 -13.66 -1.13
C PHE A 303 -34.91 -13.11 -0.91
N LEU A 304 -33.87 -13.94 -0.96
CA LEU A 304 -32.50 -13.50 -0.64
C LEU A 304 -31.88 -12.61 -1.73
N ILE A 305 -32.32 -12.73 -2.99
CA ILE A 305 -31.79 -11.98 -4.14
C ILE A 305 -32.97 -11.45 -4.97
N ASP A 306 -33.78 -10.56 -4.39
CA ASP A 306 -34.70 -9.75 -5.20
C ASP A 306 -34.10 -8.35 -5.30
N ASP A 307 -33.63 -8.02 -6.51
CA ASP A 307 -32.87 -6.81 -6.87
C ASP A 307 -33.75 -5.53 -6.80
N ASP A 308 -35.06 -5.69 -6.57
CA ASP A 308 -36.07 -4.66 -6.81
C ASP A 308 -36.54 -3.91 -5.54
N ALA A 309 -35.93 -4.16 -4.38
CA ALA A 309 -36.23 -3.45 -3.14
C ALA A 309 -34.95 -2.94 -2.46
N GLY A 310 -34.46 -1.81 -2.98
CA GLY A 310 -33.32 -1.01 -2.52
C GLY A 310 -32.72 -1.38 -1.16
N GLY A 311 -31.52 -1.99 -1.19
CA GLY A 311 -30.44 -1.72 -0.24
C GLY A 311 -30.66 -1.95 1.26
N HIS A 312 -31.81 -2.46 1.71
CA HIS A 312 -32.17 -2.44 3.13
C HIS A 312 -31.62 -3.65 3.89
N GLU A 313 -31.05 -3.36 5.06
CA GLU A 313 -30.67 -4.33 6.09
C GLU A 313 -31.91 -5.13 6.52
N ARG A 314 -31.79 -6.46 6.56
CA ARG A 314 -32.86 -7.37 6.96
C ARG A 314 -32.48 -8.11 8.21
N GLN A 315 -33.37 -8.12 9.20
CA GLN A 315 -33.15 -8.79 10.49
C GLN A 315 -34.29 -9.75 10.82
N TRP A 316 -33.95 -10.94 11.30
CA TRP A 316 -34.91 -11.90 11.84
C TRP A 316 -34.26 -12.82 12.88
N GLU A 317 -35.09 -13.50 13.68
CA GLU A 317 -34.64 -14.46 14.70
C GLU A 317 -35.11 -15.86 14.33
N VAL A 318 -34.21 -16.85 14.42
CA VAL A 318 -34.52 -18.25 14.13
C VAL A 318 -34.13 -19.15 15.29
N ALA A 319 -34.95 -20.15 15.56
CA ALA A 319 -34.61 -21.24 16.45
C ALA A 319 -33.82 -22.30 15.68
N LEU A 320 -32.60 -22.55 16.11
CA LEU A 320 -31.78 -23.67 15.66
C LEU A 320 -32.01 -24.85 16.60
N GLU A 321 -32.44 -25.96 16.02
CA GLU A 321 -32.53 -27.25 16.73
C GLU A 321 -31.16 -27.93 16.67
N ASN A 322 -30.49 -28.03 17.81
CA ASN A 322 -29.23 -28.74 17.94
C ASN A 322 -29.39 -29.90 18.93
N GLY A 323 -30.00 -30.99 18.45
CA GLY A 323 -30.38 -32.12 19.29
C GLY A 323 -31.38 -31.72 20.38
N ASP A 324 -30.99 -31.85 21.64
CA ASP A 324 -31.86 -31.64 22.82
C ASP A 324 -31.86 -30.17 23.33
N GLN A 325 -31.11 -29.27 22.69
CA GLN A 325 -31.05 -27.86 23.06
C GLN A 325 -31.52 -26.94 21.93
N GLN A 326 -32.51 -26.11 22.23
CA GLN A 326 -32.97 -25.04 21.34
C GLN A 326 -32.11 -23.78 21.55
N ARG A 327 -31.47 -23.30 20.48
CA ARG A 327 -30.73 -22.03 20.44
C ARG A 327 -31.50 -21.02 19.60
N TRP A 328 -31.48 -19.75 20.00
CA TRP A 328 -32.06 -18.66 19.23
C TRP A 328 -30.94 -17.81 18.64
N VAL A 329 -30.99 -17.60 17.32
CA VAL A 329 -30.01 -16.80 16.59
C VAL A 329 -30.70 -15.64 15.88
N SER A 330 -30.22 -14.42 16.14
CA SER A 330 -30.59 -13.23 15.37
C SER A 330 -29.66 -13.11 14.17
N LEU A 331 -30.23 -13.07 12.98
CA LEU A 331 -29.55 -12.93 11.71
C LEU A 331 -29.80 -11.54 11.14
N ILE A 332 -28.73 -10.88 10.70
CA ILE A 332 -28.76 -9.59 10.03
C ILE A 332 -28.05 -9.77 8.69
N LEU A 333 -28.70 -9.45 7.58
CA LEU A 333 -28.11 -9.44 6.24
C LEU A 333 -28.12 -8.02 5.66
N SER A 334 -26.98 -7.63 5.12
CA SER A 334 -26.76 -6.35 4.45
C SER A 334 -26.16 -6.57 3.06
N PRO A 335 -26.56 -5.80 2.04
CA PRO A 335 -26.00 -5.92 0.70
C PRO A 335 -24.55 -5.41 0.66
N LEU A 336 -23.71 -6.12 -0.11
CA LEU A 336 -22.35 -5.75 -0.45
C LEU A 336 -22.28 -5.39 -1.95
N GLU A 337 -21.20 -4.74 -2.38
CA GLU A 337 -20.96 -4.45 -3.80
C GLU A 337 -21.00 -5.76 -4.62
N THR A 338 -21.67 -5.76 -5.79
CA THR A 338 -21.74 -6.86 -6.79
C THR A 338 -22.65 -8.06 -6.47
N GLY A 339 -23.85 -7.84 -5.92
CA GLY A 339 -24.83 -8.93 -5.74
C GLY A 339 -24.40 -9.96 -4.68
N ARG A 340 -23.48 -9.57 -3.81
CA ARG A 340 -23.04 -10.32 -2.63
C ARG A 340 -23.76 -9.78 -1.41
N LEU A 341 -23.91 -10.60 -0.39
CA LEU A 341 -24.49 -10.20 0.89
C LEU A 341 -23.48 -10.45 2.00
N GLN A 342 -23.44 -9.55 2.99
CA GLN A 342 -22.72 -9.76 4.24
C GLN A 342 -23.73 -10.02 5.35
N GLY A 343 -23.44 -10.98 6.21
CA GLY A 343 -24.30 -11.37 7.30
C GLY A 343 -23.61 -11.35 8.66
N VAL A 344 -24.38 -11.00 9.68
CA VAL A 344 -24.00 -11.11 11.09
C VAL A 344 -25.01 -11.98 11.82
N ALA A 345 -24.52 -12.95 12.59
CA ALA A 345 -25.31 -13.88 13.38
C ALA A 345 -24.97 -13.73 14.87
N HIS A 346 -25.97 -13.47 15.70
CA HIS A 346 -25.84 -13.32 17.14
C HIS A 346 -26.64 -14.37 17.88
N ASP A 347 -26.02 -15.06 18.84
CA ASP A 347 -26.76 -15.91 19.78
C ASP A 347 -27.56 -15.01 20.74
N VAL A 348 -28.88 -15.15 20.73
CA VAL A 348 -29.82 -14.41 21.58
C VAL A 348 -30.58 -15.33 22.54
N THR A 349 -30.07 -16.56 22.75
CA THR A 349 -30.69 -17.59 23.59
C THR A 349 -30.86 -17.12 25.04
N GLU A 350 -29.82 -16.55 25.66
CA GLU A 350 -29.92 -16.06 27.04
C GLU A 350 -30.89 -14.89 27.16
N ARG A 351 -30.90 -13.98 26.18
CA ARG A 351 -31.84 -12.85 26.14
C ARG A 351 -33.29 -13.34 26.08
N LYS A 352 -33.58 -14.33 25.23
CA LYS A 352 -34.91 -14.97 25.16
C LYS A 352 -35.28 -15.67 26.47
N ARG A 353 -34.39 -16.49 27.02
CA ARG A 353 -34.61 -17.19 28.31
C ARG A 353 -34.86 -16.20 29.46
N ALA A 354 -34.13 -15.09 29.49
CA ALA A 354 -34.31 -14.04 30.49
C ALA A 354 -35.64 -13.31 30.31
N ALA A 355 -36.04 -13.01 29.07
CA ALA A 355 -37.35 -12.42 28.77
C ALA A 355 -38.49 -13.36 29.21
N ASP A 356 -38.41 -14.66 28.87
CA ASP A 356 -39.40 -15.66 29.26
C ASP A 356 -39.45 -15.84 30.79
N ALA A 357 -38.30 -15.84 31.46
CA ALA A 357 -38.23 -15.91 32.91
C ALA A 357 -38.82 -14.67 33.59
N ALA A 358 -38.55 -13.47 33.05
CA ALA A 358 -39.11 -12.22 33.53
C ALA A 358 -40.63 -12.18 33.36
N GLU A 359 -41.15 -12.67 32.23
CA GLU A 359 -42.58 -12.78 32.00
C GLU A 359 -43.24 -13.74 33.00
N ARG A 360 -42.64 -14.92 33.24
CA ARG A 360 -43.13 -15.86 34.25
C ARG A 360 -43.15 -15.23 35.65
N MET A 361 -42.08 -14.56 36.06
CA MET A 361 -42.01 -13.88 37.36
C MET A 361 -43.09 -12.78 37.49
N ALA A 362 -43.40 -12.06 36.41
CA ALA A 362 -44.46 -11.05 36.41
C ALA A 362 -45.87 -11.63 36.55
N MET A 363 -46.06 -12.94 36.32
CA MET A 363 -47.35 -13.64 36.41
C MET A 363 -47.53 -14.45 37.71
N THR A 364 -46.54 -14.47 38.60
CA THR A 364 -46.58 -15.23 39.86
C THR A 364 -46.69 -14.33 41.09
N ASP A 365 -47.35 -14.81 42.15
CA ASP A 365 -47.38 -14.18 43.47
C ASP A 365 -46.10 -14.56 44.24
N PRO A 366 -45.28 -13.59 44.69
CA PRO A 366 -43.96 -13.87 45.28
C PRO A 366 -44.04 -14.56 46.65
N LEU A 367 -45.18 -14.48 47.34
CA LEU A 367 -45.35 -15.13 48.64
C LEU A 367 -45.69 -16.62 48.48
N THR A 368 -46.69 -16.93 47.65
CA THR A 368 -47.23 -18.29 47.55
C THR A 368 -46.63 -19.11 46.41
N GLY A 369 -45.96 -18.46 45.44
CA GLY A 369 -45.45 -19.11 44.22
C GLY A 369 -46.53 -19.49 43.20
N LEU A 370 -47.80 -19.19 43.49
CA LEU A 370 -48.94 -19.43 42.62
C LEU A 370 -49.07 -18.32 41.56
N GLY A 371 -50.04 -18.42 40.67
CA GLY A 371 -50.38 -17.30 39.77
C GLY A 371 -50.75 -16.04 40.57
N ASN A 372 -50.39 -14.87 40.09
CA ASN A 372 -50.97 -13.61 40.56
C ASN A 372 -52.17 -13.23 39.69
N ARG A 373 -52.77 -12.05 39.94
CA ARG A 373 -53.90 -11.55 39.13
C ARG A 373 -53.61 -11.51 37.63
N ARG A 374 -52.42 -11.07 37.21
CA ARG A 374 -52.03 -11.04 35.79
C ARG A 374 -51.94 -12.45 35.20
N GLY A 375 -51.38 -13.39 35.95
CA GLY A 375 -51.34 -14.80 35.54
C GLY A 375 -52.73 -15.42 35.44
N PHE A 376 -53.63 -15.11 36.38
CA PHE A 376 -55.03 -15.51 36.33
C PHE A 376 -55.74 -14.98 35.09
N ASP A 377 -55.67 -13.66 34.83
CA ASP A 377 -56.33 -13.04 33.67
C ASP A 377 -55.85 -13.67 32.35
N HIS A 378 -54.54 -13.94 32.25
CA HIS A 378 -53.96 -14.64 31.11
C HIS A 378 -54.52 -16.06 30.96
N ARG A 379 -54.56 -16.85 32.04
CA ARG A 379 -55.11 -18.22 31.98
C ARG A 379 -56.61 -18.22 31.69
N LEU A 380 -57.35 -17.26 32.25
CA LEU A 380 -58.77 -17.08 32.04
C LEU A 380 -59.09 -16.82 30.56
N ALA A 381 -58.28 -15.99 29.89
CA ALA A 381 -58.41 -15.74 28.45
C ALA A 381 -58.13 -17.01 27.61
N VAL A 382 -57.13 -17.81 28.01
CA VAL A 382 -56.86 -19.12 27.38
C VAL A 382 -58.03 -20.06 27.54
N MET A 383 -58.59 -20.17 28.75
CA MET A 383 -59.77 -21.00 29.04
C MET A 383 -60.99 -20.53 28.24
N ALA A 384 -61.22 -19.23 28.12
CA ALA A 384 -62.29 -18.67 27.30
C ALA A 384 -62.16 -19.05 25.82
N ARG A 385 -60.93 -18.97 25.27
CA ARG A 385 -60.67 -19.41 23.89
C ARG A 385 -60.89 -20.92 23.72
N HIS A 386 -60.47 -21.71 24.71
CA HIS A 386 -60.64 -23.15 24.68
C HIS A 386 -62.12 -23.56 24.75
N HIS A 387 -62.91 -22.98 25.65
CA HIS A 387 -64.37 -23.20 25.76
C HIS A 387 -65.09 -22.88 24.46
N ARG A 388 -64.73 -21.78 23.78
CA ARG A 388 -65.31 -21.43 22.47
C ARG A 388 -65.03 -22.47 21.37
N LEU A 389 -63.89 -23.15 21.45
CA LEU A 389 -63.53 -24.20 20.49
C LEU A 389 -64.19 -25.54 20.83
N TYR A 390 -64.46 -25.79 22.12
CA TYR A 390 -64.99 -27.06 22.66
C TYR A 390 -66.10 -26.79 23.69
N PRO A 391 -67.28 -26.27 23.28
CA PRO A 391 -68.34 -25.83 24.18
C PRO A 391 -68.99 -26.98 24.98
N GLU A 392 -68.80 -28.21 24.55
CA GLU A 392 -69.29 -29.40 25.25
C GLU A 392 -68.52 -29.73 26.54
N ARG A 393 -67.33 -29.13 26.74
CA ARG A 393 -66.52 -29.34 27.94
C ARG A 393 -66.89 -28.32 28.99
N CYS A 394 -67.14 -28.76 30.22
CA CYS A 394 -67.36 -27.84 31.32
C CYS A 394 -66.08 -27.60 32.11
N HIS A 395 -66.01 -26.41 32.70
CA HIS A 395 -64.91 -25.96 33.53
C HIS A 395 -65.47 -25.41 34.84
N ALA A 396 -64.67 -25.39 35.91
CA ALA A 396 -65.10 -24.80 37.17
C ALA A 396 -64.21 -23.62 37.55
N LEU A 397 -64.86 -22.52 37.95
CA LEU A 397 -64.21 -21.36 38.50
C LEU A 397 -64.58 -21.23 39.96
N ILE A 398 -63.57 -21.23 40.81
CA ILE A 398 -63.73 -21.31 42.25
C ILE A 398 -63.07 -20.08 42.86
N THR A 399 -63.83 -19.30 43.64
CA THR A 399 -63.29 -18.22 44.46
C THR A 399 -63.22 -18.68 45.90
N LEU A 400 -62.10 -18.40 46.58
CA LEU A 400 -61.84 -18.72 47.97
C LEU A 400 -61.44 -17.45 48.72
N ASP A 401 -61.99 -17.28 49.92
CA ASP A 401 -61.63 -16.21 50.84
C ASP A 401 -61.53 -16.74 52.26
N PHE A 402 -60.51 -16.33 52.98
CA PHE A 402 -60.19 -16.91 54.28
C PHE A 402 -61.03 -16.25 55.38
N ASP A 403 -61.68 -17.10 56.16
CA ASP A 403 -62.54 -16.64 57.22
C ASP A 403 -61.72 -16.00 58.33
N HIS A 404 -62.00 -14.73 58.62
CA HIS A 404 -61.37 -13.97 59.69
C HIS A 404 -59.85 -13.84 59.57
N PHE A 405 -59.27 -13.90 58.37
CA PHE A 405 -57.82 -13.76 58.17
C PHE A 405 -57.22 -12.49 58.80
N LYS A 406 -57.96 -11.37 58.71
CA LYS A 406 -57.56 -10.13 59.40
C LYS A 406 -57.33 -10.31 60.90
N ARG A 407 -58.14 -11.13 61.60
CA ARG A 407 -57.94 -11.42 63.02
C ARG A 407 -56.67 -12.22 63.27
N ILE A 408 -56.27 -13.10 62.33
CA ILE A 408 -55.01 -13.84 62.41
C ILE A 408 -53.85 -12.84 62.33
N ASN A 409 -53.86 -11.94 61.35
CA ASN A 409 -52.85 -10.89 61.23
C ASN A 409 -52.80 -9.97 62.45
N ASP A 410 -53.96 -9.53 62.94
CA ASP A 410 -54.04 -8.61 64.08
C ASP A 410 -53.59 -9.28 65.40
N THR A 411 -53.74 -10.60 65.53
CA THR A 411 -53.40 -11.35 66.76
C THR A 411 -51.97 -11.87 66.76
N TYR A 412 -51.51 -12.41 65.63
CA TYR A 412 -50.24 -13.14 65.53
C TYR A 412 -49.19 -12.45 64.63
N GLY A 413 -49.56 -11.32 64.01
CA GLY A 413 -48.69 -10.56 63.12
C GLY A 413 -48.70 -11.05 61.67
N HIS A 414 -48.25 -10.19 60.77
CA HIS A 414 -48.26 -10.44 59.32
C HIS A 414 -47.39 -11.63 58.90
N GLN A 415 -46.27 -11.90 59.59
CA GLN A 415 -45.41 -13.06 59.29
C GLN A 415 -46.17 -14.38 59.45
N VAL A 416 -47.03 -14.49 60.47
CA VAL A 416 -47.87 -15.67 60.69
C VAL A 416 -48.99 -15.75 59.65
N GLY A 417 -49.58 -14.61 59.27
CA GLY A 417 -50.51 -14.56 58.14
C GLY A 417 -49.88 -15.03 56.83
N ASP A 418 -48.64 -14.65 56.57
CA ASP A 418 -47.89 -15.06 55.39
C ASP A 418 -47.62 -16.58 55.37
N LEU A 419 -47.33 -17.18 56.54
CA LEU A 419 -47.23 -18.63 56.70
C LEU A 419 -48.56 -19.33 56.42
N VAL A 420 -49.68 -18.79 56.89
CA VAL A 420 -51.02 -19.31 56.61
C VAL A 420 -51.30 -19.30 55.11
N LEU A 421 -51.06 -18.17 54.44
CA LEU A 421 -51.26 -18.03 53.00
C LEU A 421 -50.37 -18.99 52.20
N SER A 422 -49.10 -19.13 52.58
CA SER A 422 -48.15 -20.04 51.94
C SER A 422 -48.55 -21.50 52.14
N HIS A 423 -49.00 -21.87 53.35
CA HIS A 423 -49.45 -23.23 53.67
C HIS A 423 -50.67 -23.63 52.83
N VAL A 424 -51.68 -22.77 52.76
CA VAL A 424 -52.87 -23.06 51.96
C VAL A 424 -52.55 -23.05 50.47
N GLY A 425 -51.70 -22.13 50.01
CA GLY A 425 -51.22 -22.13 48.63
C GLY A 425 -50.55 -23.46 48.25
N ALA A 426 -49.73 -24.02 49.14
CA ALA A 426 -49.10 -25.33 48.95
C ALA A 426 -50.13 -26.48 48.92
N ILE A 427 -51.15 -26.44 49.78
CA ILE A 427 -52.23 -27.45 49.75
C ILE A 427 -52.99 -27.39 48.42
N LEU A 428 -53.34 -26.19 47.95
CA LEU A 428 -54.02 -26.01 46.66
C LEU A 428 -53.15 -26.53 45.51
N ALA A 429 -51.86 -26.14 45.47
CA ALA A 429 -50.93 -26.59 44.43
C ALA A 429 -50.80 -28.12 44.37
N ASP A 430 -50.69 -28.80 45.52
CA ASP A 430 -50.53 -30.26 45.59
C ASP A 430 -51.80 -31.03 45.16
N LEU A 431 -52.98 -30.43 45.32
CA LEU A 431 -54.25 -31.05 44.92
C LEU A 431 -54.56 -30.88 43.43
N MET A 432 -53.95 -29.90 42.76
CA MET A 432 -54.27 -29.53 41.38
C MET A 432 -53.49 -30.37 40.36
N ARG A 433 -54.12 -30.64 39.20
CA ARG A 433 -53.49 -31.31 38.06
C ARG A 433 -52.71 -30.30 37.24
N GLN A 434 -51.83 -30.76 36.33
CA GLN A 434 -51.07 -29.89 35.42
C GLN A 434 -51.91 -28.94 34.56
N ARG A 435 -53.19 -29.26 34.32
CA ARG A 435 -54.11 -28.43 33.52
C ARG A 435 -54.92 -27.45 34.35
N ASP A 436 -54.98 -27.66 35.66
CA ASP A 436 -55.67 -26.77 36.58
C ASP A 436 -54.76 -25.59 36.92
N TYR A 437 -55.35 -24.46 37.29
CA TYR A 437 -54.60 -23.24 37.57
C TYR A 437 -55.06 -22.60 38.85
N VAL A 438 -54.12 -22.25 39.73
CA VAL A 438 -54.38 -21.58 41.01
C VAL A 438 -53.69 -20.23 41.01
N ALA A 439 -54.41 -19.22 41.45
CA ALA A 439 -53.86 -17.88 41.63
C ALA A 439 -54.32 -17.23 42.93
N ARG A 440 -53.46 -16.39 43.49
CA ARG A 440 -53.80 -15.46 44.57
C ARG A 440 -54.03 -14.08 43.97
N LEU A 441 -55.24 -13.55 44.12
CA LEU A 441 -55.61 -12.28 43.51
C LEU A 441 -55.19 -11.07 44.34
N GLY A 442 -55.01 -11.27 45.64
CA GLY A 442 -54.56 -10.26 46.61
C GLY A 442 -55.10 -10.56 48.01
N GLY A 443 -54.39 -10.13 49.05
CA GLY A 443 -54.84 -10.36 50.44
C GLY A 443 -55.00 -11.85 50.75
N ASP A 444 -56.22 -12.24 51.12
CA ASP A 444 -56.67 -13.60 51.43
C ASP A 444 -57.54 -14.23 50.32
N GLU A 445 -57.61 -13.62 49.15
CA GLU A 445 -58.42 -14.09 48.02
C GLU A 445 -57.60 -15.00 47.09
N PHE A 446 -58.09 -16.22 46.90
CA PHE A 446 -57.55 -17.19 45.95
C PHE A 446 -58.62 -17.56 44.93
N VAL A 447 -58.16 -17.92 43.73
CA VAL A 447 -59.00 -18.47 42.67
C VAL A 447 -58.39 -19.73 42.12
N VAL A 448 -59.27 -20.66 41.76
CA VAL A 448 -58.91 -21.92 41.12
C VAL A 448 -59.73 -22.08 39.85
N LEU A 449 -59.04 -22.43 38.76
CA LEU A 449 -59.61 -22.83 37.48
C LEU A 449 -59.39 -24.33 37.32
N LEU A 450 -60.47 -25.10 37.29
CA LEU A 450 -60.43 -26.53 37.00
C LEU A 450 -60.86 -26.78 35.56
N GLU A 451 -60.03 -27.50 34.81
CA GLU A 451 -60.31 -27.79 33.40
C GLU A 451 -60.84 -29.20 33.19
N GLY A 452 -61.99 -29.31 32.49
CA GLY A 452 -62.63 -30.60 32.19
C GLY A 452 -63.34 -31.19 33.42
N CYS A 453 -64.19 -30.39 34.07
CA CYS A 453 -65.09 -30.82 35.13
C CYS A 453 -66.52 -30.80 34.61
N ASP A 454 -66.96 -31.91 34.01
CA ASP A 454 -68.25 -31.99 33.33
C ASP A 454 -69.44 -31.99 34.30
N GLN A 455 -69.21 -32.34 35.58
CA GLN A 455 -70.26 -32.39 36.59
C GLN A 455 -69.85 -31.67 37.89
N ARG A 456 -70.83 -31.11 38.62
CA ARG A 456 -70.61 -30.51 39.94
C ARG A 456 -69.94 -31.48 40.93
N ALA A 457 -70.27 -32.77 40.83
CA ALA A 457 -69.68 -33.83 41.66
C ALA A 457 -68.14 -33.93 41.53
N ASP A 458 -67.59 -33.65 40.35
CA ASP A 458 -66.13 -33.66 40.13
C ASP A 458 -65.44 -32.59 40.97
N VAL A 459 -66.06 -31.41 41.04
CA VAL A 459 -65.57 -30.27 41.82
C VAL A 459 -65.73 -30.53 43.32
N GLU A 460 -66.85 -31.12 43.74
CA GLU A 460 -67.09 -31.47 45.15
C GLU A 460 -66.02 -32.40 45.71
N ILE A 461 -65.54 -33.37 44.93
CA ILE A 461 -64.47 -34.28 45.34
C ILE A 461 -63.17 -33.50 45.64
N VAL A 462 -62.82 -32.53 44.80
CA VAL A 462 -61.62 -31.70 44.97
C VAL A 462 -61.76 -30.81 46.20
N LEU A 463 -62.92 -30.16 46.36
CA LEU A 463 -63.20 -29.26 47.49
C LEU A 463 -63.27 -29.99 48.83
N ALA A 464 -63.86 -31.19 48.87
CA ALA A 464 -63.88 -32.01 50.08
C ALA A 464 -62.47 -32.39 50.53
N ARG A 465 -61.60 -32.82 49.60
CA ARG A 465 -60.19 -33.10 49.90
C ARG A 465 -59.42 -31.88 50.38
N PHE A 466 -59.70 -30.72 49.78
CA PHE A 466 -59.09 -29.45 50.18
C PHE A 466 -59.47 -29.07 51.61
N LEU A 467 -60.77 -29.07 51.94
CA LEU A 467 -61.25 -28.77 53.29
C LEU A 467 -60.78 -29.80 54.33
N ASP A 468 -60.72 -31.09 53.98
CA ASP A 468 -60.19 -32.11 54.89
C ASP A 468 -58.71 -31.90 55.23
N ARG A 469 -57.90 -31.42 54.28
CA ARG A 469 -56.51 -31.04 54.56
C ARG A 469 -56.41 -29.76 55.41
N LEU A 470 -57.28 -28.79 55.18
CA LEU A 470 -57.34 -27.56 55.99
C LEU A 470 -57.82 -27.76 57.42
N ARG A 471 -58.53 -28.86 57.71
CA ARG A 471 -58.97 -29.19 59.09
C ARG A 471 -57.81 -29.43 60.05
N VAL A 472 -56.63 -29.80 59.54
CA VAL A 472 -55.43 -29.97 60.36
C VAL A 472 -54.90 -28.57 60.71
N PRO A 473 -54.89 -28.16 62.00
CA PRO A 473 -54.41 -26.83 62.37
C PRO A 473 -52.94 -26.61 61.95
N LEU A 474 -52.64 -25.41 61.47
CA LEU A 474 -51.27 -25.02 61.16
C LEU A 474 -50.51 -24.76 62.47
N LYS A 475 -49.44 -25.53 62.70
CA LYS A 475 -48.55 -25.35 63.85
C LYS A 475 -47.55 -24.24 63.56
N VAL A 476 -47.54 -23.20 64.39
CA VAL A 476 -46.64 -22.04 64.28
C VAL A 476 -45.90 -21.86 65.61
N GLU A 477 -44.57 -21.79 65.58
CA GLU A 477 -43.71 -21.71 66.78
C GLU A 477 -44.04 -22.79 67.86
N ASP A 478 -43.42 -22.73 69.04
CA ASP A 478 -43.72 -23.66 70.13
C ASP A 478 -45.10 -23.30 70.74
N ASN A 479 -46.09 -24.18 70.54
CA ASN A 479 -47.44 -24.19 71.13
C ASN A 479 -48.57 -23.32 70.52
N ILE A 480 -48.48 -22.83 69.28
CA ILE A 480 -49.62 -22.15 68.62
C ILE A 480 -50.20 -23.01 67.49
N ASP A 481 -51.46 -23.44 67.65
CA ASP A 481 -52.24 -24.13 66.62
C ASP A 481 -53.25 -23.15 66.00
N ILE A 482 -53.11 -22.86 64.71
CA ILE A 482 -53.99 -21.94 63.98
C ILE A 482 -55.01 -22.74 63.17
N ALA A 483 -56.28 -22.62 63.54
CA ALA A 483 -57.39 -23.15 62.75
C ALA A 483 -57.66 -22.22 61.55
N ILE A 484 -57.68 -22.80 60.35
CA ILE A 484 -57.91 -22.06 59.10
C ILE A 484 -59.32 -22.38 58.61
N GLY A 485 -60.17 -21.35 58.50
CA GLY A 485 -61.48 -21.45 57.86
C GLY A 485 -61.44 -20.79 56.49
N VAL A 486 -62.15 -21.37 55.52
CA VAL A 486 -62.26 -20.80 54.17
C VAL A 486 -63.71 -20.85 53.68
N SER A 487 -64.15 -19.73 53.14
CA SER A 487 -65.43 -19.60 52.46
C SER A 487 -65.21 -19.75 50.96
N ILE A 488 -65.87 -20.73 50.35
CA ILE A 488 -65.63 -21.11 48.94
C ILE A 488 -66.90 -20.88 48.13
N GLY A 489 -66.76 -20.32 46.94
CA GLY A 489 -67.81 -20.17 45.95
C GLY A 489 -67.42 -20.81 44.63
N VAL A 490 -68.36 -21.50 43.98
CA VAL A 490 -68.11 -22.24 42.75
C VAL A 490 -69.11 -21.83 41.68
N ALA A 491 -68.61 -21.57 40.47
CA ALA A 491 -69.41 -21.43 39.26
C ALA A 491 -68.90 -22.39 38.19
N MET A 492 -69.84 -23.04 37.49
CA MET A 492 -69.55 -23.96 36.42
C MET A 492 -69.68 -23.26 35.07
N LEU A 493 -68.58 -23.08 34.35
CA LEU A 493 -68.59 -22.65 32.96
C LEU A 493 -69.07 -23.82 32.08
N GLY A 494 -70.12 -23.59 31.28
CA GLY A 494 -70.82 -24.60 30.50
C GLY A 494 -72.10 -25.16 31.15
N LEU A 495 -72.30 -24.93 32.47
CA LEU A 495 -73.55 -25.30 33.17
C LEU A 495 -74.31 -24.10 33.73
N ASP A 496 -73.60 -23.20 34.42
CA ASP A 496 -74.20 -22.00 35.03
C ASP A 496 -74.18 -20.80 34.06
N THR A 497 -73.15 -20.72 33.20
CA THR A 497 -73.00 -19.70 32.14
C THR A 497 -71.97 -20.15 31.11
N ASP A 498 -72.05 -19.61 29.88
CA ASP A 498 -71.03 -19.77 28.83
C ASP A 498 -70.05 -18.58 28.75
N ASP A 499 -70.31 -17.52 29.51
CA ASP A 499 -69.45 -16.34 29.58
C ASP A 499 -68.53 -16.43 30.80
N VAL A 500 -67.23 -16.51 30.53
CA VAL A 500 -66.19 -16.59 31.55
C VAL A 500 -66.21 -15.40 32.51
N SER A 501 -66.58 -14.21 32.04
CA SER A 501 -66.67 -13.01 32.89
C SER A 501 -67.83 -13.13 33.88
N GLN A 502 -68.94 -13.74 33.46
CA GLN A 502 -70.07 -14.03 34.33
C GLN A 502 -69.76 -15.17 35.31
N ALA A 503 -68.99 -16.18 34.88
CA ALA A 503 -68.57 -17.27 35.76
C ALA A 503 -67.77 -16.75 36.97
N VAL A 504 -66.86 -15.79 36.74
CA VAL A 504 -66.14 -15.07 37.83
C VAL A 504 -67.10 -14.37 38.79
N GLN A 505 -68.10 -13.66 38.25
CA GLN A 505 -69.09 -12.99 39.11
C GLN A 505 -69.93 -13.99 39.90
N PHE A 506 -70.30 -15.12 39.30
CA PHE A 506 -71.12 -16.16 39.91
C PHE A 506 -70.37 -16.89 41.03
N SER A 507 -69.08 -17.16 40.86
CA SER A 507 -68.27 -17.78 41.91
C SER A 507 -68.10 -16.84 43.11
N ASP A 508 -67.89 -15.54 42.87
CA ASP A 508 -67.82 -14.52 43.93
C ASP A 508 -69.14 -14.40 44.69
N MET A 509 -70.27 -14.40 43.99
CA MET A 509 -71.60 -14.40 44.61
C MET A 509 -71.82 -15.64 45.48
N ALA A 510 -71.43 -16.82 44.98
CA ALA A 510 -71.53 -18.07 45.71
C ALA A 510 -70.63 -18.10 46.96
N MET A 511 -69.43 -17.51 46.87
CA MET A 511 -68.49 -17.37 47.98
C MET A 511 -69.07 -16.45 49.06
N TYR A 512 -69.69 -15.33 48.66
CA TYR A 512 -70.37 -14.48 49.62
C TYR A 512 -71.56 -15.17 50.30
N ALA A 513 -72.27 -16.03 49.57
CA ALA A 513 -73.34 -16.84 50.13
C ALA A 513 -72.80 -17.87 51.15
N SER A 514 -71.63 -18.48 50.92
CA SER A 514 -71.00 -19.40 51.88
C SER A 514 -70.56 -18.67 53.15
N LYS A 515 -70.04 -17.43 53.05
CA LYS A 515 -69.78 -16.56 54.22
C LYS A 515 -71.03 -16.31 55.07
N ARG A 516 -72.19 -16.11 54.45
CA ARG A 516 -73.47 -15.89 55.16
C ARG A 516 -74.06 -17.16 55.76
N ALA A 517 -73.72 -18.33 55.21
CA ALA A 517 -74.24 -19.62 55.61
C ALA A 517 -73.52 -20.25 56.83
N GLY A 518 -72.67 -19.48 57.51
CA GLY A 518 -71.92 -19.95 58.68
C GLY A 518 -70.42 -20.11 58.45
N ARG A 519 -69.90 -19.78 57.26
CA ARG A 519 -68.47 -19.86 56.89
C ARG A 519 -67.93 -21.29 56.86
N ASN A 520 -66.65 -21.45 56.50
CA ASN A 520 -65.95 -22.74 56.45
C ASN A 520 -66.68 -23.84 55.64
N THR A 521 -67.21 -23.46 54.46
CA THR A 521 -67.98 -24.33 53.58
C THR A 521 -67.88 -23.84 52.13
N TRP A 522 -68.33 -24.67 51.18
CA TRP A 522 -68.48 -24.28 49.78
C TRP A 522 -69.95 -24.14 49.40
N ARG A 523 -70.22 -23.29 48.41
CA ARG A 523 -71.51 -23.25 47.72
C ARG A 523 -71.30 -23.14 46.23
N PHE A 524 -72.15 -23.84 45.48
CA PHE A 524 -72.31 -23.57 44.05
C PHE A 524 -73.17 -22.32 43.87
N TYR A 525 -73.00 -21.67 42.72
CA TYR A 525 -73.93 -20.65 42.28
C TYR A 525 -75.33 -21.25 42.12
N GLU A 526 -76.29 -20.58 42.75
CA GLU A 526 -77.72 -20.83 42.60
C GLU A 526 -78.33 -19.53 42.11
N ALA A 527 -78.89 -19.54 40.90
CA ALA A 527 -79.71 -18.43 40.45
C ALA A 527 -80.87 -18.32 41.44
N LEU A 528 -81.01 -17.16 42.11
CA LEU A 528 -82.18 -16.87 42.93
C LEU A 528 -83.41 -17.05 42.02
N SER A 529 -84.11 -18.17 42.17
CA SER A 529 -85.39 -18.37 41.54
C SER A 529 -86.33 -17.32 42.11
N THR A 530 -86.61 -16.29 41.31
CA THR A 530 -87.68 -15.33 41.55
C THR A 530 -88.96 -16.15 41.71
N ILE A 531 -89.47 -16.25 42.94
CA ILE A 531 -90.85 -16.67 43.22
C ILE A 531 -91.75 -15.47 43.01
#